data_AF-B4K3I0-F1
#
_entry.id   AF-B4K3I0-F1
#
_cell.length_a   1.000
_cell.length_b   1.000
_cell.length_c   1.000
_cell.angle_alpha   90.00
_cell.angle_beta   90.00
_cell.angle_gamma   90.00
#
_symmetry.space_group_name_H-M   'P 1'
#
loop_
_entity.id
_entity.type
_entity.pdbx_description
1 polymer ?
#
loop_
_entity_poly.entity_id
_entity_poly.type
_entity_poly.pdbx_seq_one_letter_code
_entity_poly.pdbx_strand_id
1 'polypeptide(L)'
;RALRQVHRLLRALYAPQHVYYIHVDARQDYLYRQLLELEPKFPNIRLARKRFSTIWGGASLLTMLMQCMQDLLQSHWPWDFVINLSESDFPVKTLDKLVEFMSANRGRNFVKGHGRETQRFIQKQGLDKTFVECDTHMWRIGDRKLPTGIQVDGGSDWVALSRPFVSYVTHPAKEDKLLQALLQLFRHTLLPAESFFHTVLRNTQHCHSYVDNNLHVTNWKRKQGCKCQYKHVVDWCGCSPNDFKPEDWARLLATEQKSLFFARKFEPIINQAVLLQLEEWLYGPYTSEYANLHGYWQSLYHHEDKHGAGDDLARTVGDSLMRHAAQQFKLQPVELLELTHYLHRDQYKGFLLRYNVLRRNDSKELQMETRVRPVQHGKVARIARFSKRLRNFEVSTDFDQKEQVARNFAKLLGPQSELLLSYTYQGVAASPDVSHSYNLTLLWLDPLGRLQDFNELHVEEAQIDVINHSKTLLKRPLTPGIWTAKLIGRTSIYAQLKFLIAPLAYENGAPLETVAAARAQNGGLGLSLPEDFELPVEWQQHLHTDSDVFALRQEALANADLLGQELHSRIDGLVGKFFQLRETCIVSGINVLQDLPLCRDTAWSSLAMDPKSDMDALLKR
;
A
#
# COMPACT_ATOMS: atom_id res chain seq x y z
N ARG A 1 4.20 -2.68 -4.19
CA ARG A 1 5.11 -1.70 -4.82
C ARG A 1 4.69 -1.48 -6.27
N ALA A 2 4.15 -0.31 -6.60
CA ALA A 2 3.35 -0.06 -7.82
C ALA A 2 4.18 0.32 -9.07
N LEU A 3 5.22 -0.46 -9.40
CA LEU A 3 6.13 -0.18 -10.53
C LEU A 3 5.39 0.02 -11.85
N ARG A 4 4.42 -0.84 -12.17
CA ARG A 4 3.66 -0.75 -13.43
C ARG A 4 2.84 0.52 -13.54
N GLN A 5 2.33 1.02 -12.42
CA GLN A 5 1.63 2.31 -12.41
C GLN A 5 2.59 3.46 -12.66
N VAL A 6 3.81 3.42 -12.11
CA VAL A 6 4.85 4.42 -12.39
C VAL A 6 5.22 4.40 -13.88
N HIS A 7 5.45 3.22 -14.47
CA HIS A 7 5.68 3.10 -15.91
C HIS A 7 4.51 3.63 -16.73
N ARG A 8 3.28 3.32 -16.35
CA ARG A 8 2.07 3.83 -17.00
C ARG A 8 1.98 5.35 -16.98
N LEU A 9 2.27 5.96 -15.82
CA LEU A 9 2.34 7.41 -15.68
C LEU A 9 3.45 8.02 -16.55
N LEU A 10 4.66 7.45 -16.52
CA LEU A 10 5.77 7.90 -17.36
C LEU A 10 5.39 7.83 -18.83
N ARG A 11 4.77 6.73 -19.30
CA ARG A 11 4.30 6.61 -20.69
C ARG A 11 3.30 7.70 -21.09
N ALA A 12 2.36 8.03 -20.20
CA ALA A 12 1.37 9.07 -20.47
C ALA A 12 1.99 10.48 -20.55
N LEU A 13 3.15 10.69 -19.92
CA LEU A 13 3.81 11.98 -19.85
C LEU A 13 5.09 12.07 -20.69
N TYR A 14 5.58 10.96 -21.25
CA TYR A 14 6.90 10.89 -21.88
C TYR A 14 6.96 11.71 -23.16
N ALA A 15 7.93 12.61 -23.22
CA ALA A 15 8.39 13.23 -24.46
C ALA A 15 9.89 13.50 -24.38
N PRO A 16 10.65 13.38 -25.49
CA PRO A 16 12.10 13.53 -25.50
C PRO A 16 12.57 14.94 -25.08
N GLN A 17 11.73 15.96 -25.24
CA GLN A 17 12.00 17.34 -24.84
C GLN A 17 11.79 17.63 -23.34
N HIS A 18 11.28 16.67 -22.57
CA HIS A 18 11.08 16.81 -21.13
C HIS A 18 12.16 16.08 -20.34
N VAL A 19 12.28 16.39 -19.05
CA VAL A 19 13.21 15.74 -18.13
C VAL A 19 12.42 15.09 -17.00
N TYR A 20 12.73 13.83 -16.71
CA TYR A 20 12.10 13.07 -15.63
C TYR A 20 13.15 12.78 -14.56
N TYR A 21 13.14 13.59 -13.50
CA TYR A 21 14.00 13.39 -12.34
C TYR A 21 13.23 12.68 -11.23
N ILE A 22 13.57 11.42 -10.96
CA ILE A 22 12.79 10.51 -10.13
C ILE A 22 13.52 10.28 -8.81
N HIS A 23 12.95 10.78 -7.71
CA HIS A 23 13.33 10.34 -6.37
C HIS A 23 12.51 9.11 -5.99
N VAL A 24 13.19 8.10 -5.45
CA VAL A 24 12.56 6.94 -4.82
C VAL A 24 12.96 6.93 -3.35
N ASP A 25 11.97 6.76 -2.47
CA ASP A 25 12.18 6.69 -1.02
C ASP A 25 13.28 5.67 -0.66
N ALA A 26 14.15 6.03 0.29
CA ALA A 26 15.28 5.20 0.69
C ALA A 26 14.87 3.81 1.22
N ARG A 27 13.61 3.62 1.60
CA ARG A 27 13.02 2.36 2.08
C ARG A 27 12.44 1.49 0.96
N GLN A 28 12.42 1.97 -0.30
CA GLN A 28 11.79 1.29 -1.44
C GLN A 28 12.83 0.80 -2.45
N ASP A 29 13.67 -0.15 -2.04
CA ASP A 29 14.78 -0.63 -2.84
C ASP A 29 14.36 -1.30 -4.16
N TYR A 30 13.33 -2.17 -4.13
CA TYR A 30 12.77 -2.77 -5.36
C TYR A 30 12.38 -1.72 -6.39
N LEU A 31 11.63 -0.68 -6.00
CA LEU A 31 11.18 0.35 -6.93
C LEU A 31 12.37 1.13 -7.51
N TYR A 32 13.39 1.41 -6.68
CA TYR A 32 14.61 2.07 -7.12
C TYR A 32 15.38 1.21 -8.14
N ARG A 33 15.63 -0.07 -7.84
CA ARG A 33 16.37 -0.98 -8.75
C ARG A 33 15.67 -1.09 -10.09
N GLN A 34 14.36 -1.33 -10.08
CA GLN A 34 13.57 -1.52 -11.29
C GLN A 34 13.46 -0.25 -12.15
N LEU A 35 13.32 0.93 -11.54
CA LEU A 35 13.30 2.19 -12.29
C LEU A 35 14.69 2.60 -12.79
N LEU A 36 15.77 2.17 -12.12
CA LEU A 36 17.13 2.47 -12.54
C LEU A 36 17.47 1.89 -13.92
N GLU A 37 16.83 0.76 -14.28
CA GLU A 37 16.96 0.12 -15.59
C GLU A 37 16.50 1.02 -16.77
N LEU A 38 15.75 2.09 -16.49
CA LEU A 38 15.30 3.05 -17.50
C LEU A 38 16.39 4.06 -17.92
N GLU A 39 17.32 4.42 -17.04
CA GLU A 39 18.34 5.44 -17.34
C GLU A 39 19.21 5.13 -18.57
N PRO A 40 19.75 3.91 -18.76
CA PRO A 40 20.54 3.61 -19.96
C PRO A 40 19.71 3.60 -21.25
N LYS A 41 18.38 3.46 -21.14
CA LYS A 41 17.45 3.40 -22.27
C LYS A 41 16.92 4.79 -22.66
N PHE A 42 16.74 5.68 -21.68
CA PHE A 42 16.14 6.99 -21.87
C PHE A 42 17.06 8.10 -21.35
N PRO A 43 17.73 8.87 -22.24
CA PRO A 43 18.76 9.85 -21.85
C PRO A 43 18.22 11.04 -21.03
N ASN A 44 16.89 11.23 -21.02
CA ASN A 44 16.19 12.28 -20.28
C ASN A 44 15.46 11.77 -19.02
N ILE A 45 15.72 10.52 -18.60
CA ILE A 45 15.28 9.96 -17.32
C ILE A 45 16.49 9.81 -16.38
N ARG A 46 16.34 10.27 -15.14
CA ARG A 46 17.39 10.20 -14.13
C ARG A 46 16.82 9.95 -12.75
N LEU A 47 17.38 8.99 -12.03
CA LEU A 47 17.04 8.73 -10.64
C LEU A 47 17.95 9.51 -9.69
N ALA A 48 17.35 10.05 -8.63
CA ALA A 48 18.09 10.73 -7.56
C ALA A 48 19.01 9.74 -6.84
N ARG A 49 20.30 10.06 -6.76
CA ARG A 49 21.30 9.22 -6.07
C ARG A 49 21.25 9.38 -4.55
N LYS A 50 20.98 10.60 -4.08
CA LYS A 50 20.72 10.87 -2.67
C LYS A 50 19.23 10.60 -2.40
N ARG A 51 18.94 9.50 -1.70
CA ARG A 51 17.57 9.11 -1.35
C ARG A 51 17.26 9.48 0.09
N PHE A 52 16.12 10.12 0.30
CA PHE A 52 15.57 10.44 1.61
C PHE A 52 14.47 9.46 2.00
N SER A 53 14.29 9.22 3.30
CA SER A 53 13.11 8.54 3.85
C SER A 53 12.01 9.57 4.06
N THR A 54 11.21 9.81 3.02
CA THR A 54 10.17 10.85 3.02
C THR A 54 8.92 10.34 3.70
N ILE A 55 8.92 10.36 5.03
CA ILE A 55 7.75 10.00 5.85
C ILE A 55 6.61 11.02 5.65
N TRP A 56 5.38 10.60 5.91
CA TRP A 56 4.23 11.50 5.83
C TRP A 56 4.43 12.68 6.80
N GLY A 57 4.26 13.91 6.31
CA GLY A 57 4.44 15.12 7.11
C GLY A 57 5.87 15.52 7.43
N GLY A 58 6.87 14.69 7.10
CA GLY A 58 8.28 14.92 7.42
C GLY A 58 8.86 16.17 6.76
N ALA A 59 9.82 16.80 7.45
CA ALA A 59 10.62 17.89 6.92
C ALA A 59 11.57 17.46 5.79
N SER A 60 11.91 16.18 5.76
CA SER A 60 12.65 15.51 4.69
C SER A 60 11.99 15.66 3.32
N LEU A 61 10.66 15.81 3.23
CA LEU A 61 9.98 16.03 1.95
C LEU A 61 10.41 17.34 1.28
N LEU A 62 10.42 18.47 2.03
CA LEU A 62 10.91 19.74 1.49
C LEU A 62 12.39 19.65 1.16
N THR A 63 13.18 19.02 2.03
CA THR A 63 14.63 18.84 1.80
C THR A 63 14.89 18.04 0.51
N MET A 64 14.13 16.98 0.26
CA MET A 64 14.19 16.16 -0.94
C MET A 64 13.82 16.98 -2.19
N LEU A 65 12.71 17.73 -2.13
CA LEU A 65 12.28 18.58 -3.26
C LEU A 65 13.35 19.62 -3.62
N MET A 66 13.92 20.29 -2.60
CA MET A 66 14.99 21.27 -2.77
C MET A 66 16.26 20.64 -3.34
N GLN A 67 16.63 19.43 -2.90
CA GLN A 67 17.76 18.69 -3.45
C GLN A 67 17.52 18.31 -4.92
N CYS A 68 16.34 17.79 -5.27
CA CYS A 68 16.01 17.44 -6.66
C CYS A 68 16.05 18.66 -7.58
N MET A 69 15.53 19.78 -7.12
CA MET A 69 15.58 21.06 -7.82
C MET A 69 17.02 21.55 -8.02
N GLN A 70 17.88 21.41 -7.01
CA GLN A 70 19.29 21.74 -7.09
C GLN A 70 20.02 20.85 -8.12
N ASP A 71 19.79 19.54 -8.07
CA ASP A 71 20.38 18.57 -9.01
C ASP A 71 19.96 18.88 -10.45
N LEU A 72 18.68 19.24 -10.66
CA LEU A 72 18.15 19.67 -11.96
C LEU A 72 18.81 20.96 -12.46
N LEU A 73 19.10 21.93 -11.59
CA LEU A 73 19.80 23.17 -11.98
C LEU A 73 21.27 22.91 -12.36
N GLN A 74 21.91 21.92 -11.72
CA GLN A 74 23.30 21.50 -12.00
C GLN A 74 23.42 20.59 -13.23
N SER A 75 22.30 20.04 -13.71
CA SER A 75 22.26 19.24 -14.91
C SER A 75 22.47 20.07 -16.19
N HIS A 76 22.82 19.40 -17.28
CA HIS A 76 22.94 20.03 -18.60
C HIS A 76 21.59 20.25 -19.30
N TRP A 77 20.48 19.77 -18.72
CA TRP A 77 19.19 19.81 -19.39
C TRP A 77 18.56 21.21 -19.32
N PRO A 78 18.12 21.76 -20.47
CA PRO A 78 17.36 23.00 -20.50
C PRO A 78 15.90 22.72 -20.13
N TRP A 79 15.48 23.13 -18.93
CA TRP A 79 14.10 23.01 -18.47
C TRP A 79 13.57 24.35 -17.97
N ASP A 80 12.28 24.61 -18.19
CA ASP A 80 11.61 25.89 -17.87
C ASP A 80 10.81 25.82 -16.55
N PHE A 81 10.27 24.65 -16.23
CA PHE A 81 9.46 24.41 -15.03
C PHE A 81 9.85 23.09 -14.34
N VAL A 82 9.64 23.03 -13.04
CA VAL A 82 9.55 21.80 -12.25
C VAL A 82 8.09 21.59 -11.87
N ILE A 83 7.55 20.40 -12.16
CA ILE A 83 6.24 19.95 -11.70
C ILE A 83 6.48 18.70 -10.88
N ASN A 84 6.07 18.69 -9.60
CA ASN A 84 6.18 17.47 -8.79
C ASN A 84 4.94 16.59 -8.98
N LEU A 85 5.15 15.27 -9.07
CA LEU A 85 4.13 14.22 -9.18
C LEU A 85 4.49 13.06 -8.25
N SER A 86 3.50 12.34 -7.71
CA SER A 86 3.69 11.02 -7.09
C SER A 86 3.36 9.90 -8.07
N GLU A 87 3.66 8.66 -7.68
CA GLU A 87 3.21 7.45 -8.39
C GLU A 87 1.68 7.30 -8.47
N SER A 88 0.94 8.09 -7.67
CA SER A 88 -0.52 8.07 -7.61
C SER A 88 -1.19 9.24 -8.34
N ASP A 89 -0.42 10.06 -9.05
CA ASP A 89 -0.92 11.09 -9.94
C ASP A 89 -1.16 10.53 -11.34
N PHE A 90 -2.07 11.16 -12.10
CA PHE A 90 -2.27 10.87 -13.52
C PHE A 90 -2.72 12.12 -14.28
N PRO A 91 -2.32 12.32 -15.55
CA PRO A 91 -2.81 13.44 -16.34
C PRO A 91 -4.32 13.34 -16.60
N VAL A 92 -4.99 14.50 -16.59
CA VAL A 92 -6.41 14.65 -17.00
C VAL A 92 -6.56 15.46 -18.29
N LYS A 93 -5.44 15.76 -18.96
CA LYS A 93 -5.36 16.39 -20.28
C LYS A 93 -4.17 15.80 -21.03
N THR A 94 -4.18 15.92 -22.36
CA THR A 94 -3.07 15.48 -23.20
C THR A 94 -1.80 16.29 -22.90
N LEU A 95 -0.64 15.69 -23.17
CA LEU A 95 0.65 16.34 -22.96
C LEU A 95 0.79 17.64 -23.77
N ASP A 96 0.28 17.68 -24.99
CA ASP A 96 0.32 18.88 -25.84
C ASP A 96 -0.41 20.07 -25.21
N LYS A 97 -1.59 19.84 -24.60
CA LYS A 97 -2.33 20.88 -23.87
C LYS A 97 -1.54 21.39 -22.66
N LEU A 98 -0.82 20.51 -21.97
CA LEU A 98 0.09 20.91 -20.88
C LEU A 98 1.22 21.79 -21.43
N VAL A 99 1.88 21.36 -22.50
CA VAL A 99 2.99 22.10 -23.13
C VAL A 99 2.52 23.48 -23.61
N GLU A 100 1.37 23.56 -24.28
CA GLU A 100 0.76 24.81 -24.73
C GLU A 100 0.52 25.77 -23.55
N PHE A 101 -0.15 25.28 -22.50
CA PHE A 101 -0.47 26.08 -21.32
C PHE A 101 0.80 26.56 -20.59
N MET A 102 1.76 25.68 -20.36
CA MET A 102 3.00 26.03 -19.66
C MET A 102 3.85 26.99 -20.49
N SER A 103 3.88 26.84 -21.82
CA SER A 103 4.58 27.75 -22.74
C SER A 103 3.99 29.15 -22.71
N ALA A 104 2.65 29.28 -22.69
CA ALA A 104 1.96 30.57 -22.58
C ALA A 104 2.17 31.26 -21.21
N ASN A 105 2.57 30.51 -20.18
CA ASN A 105 2.72 31.00 -18.81
C ASN A 105 4.16 30.92 -18.28
N ARG A 106 5.17 30.93 -19.16
CA ARG A 106 6.59 30.93 -18.78
C ARG A 106 6.90 31.97 -17.69
N GLY A 107 7.65 31.55 -16.68
CA GLY A 107 8.04 32.40 -15.55
C GLY A 107 6.98 32.55 -14.44
N ARG A 108 5.79 31.97 -14.58
CA ARG A 108 4.78 31.91 -13.50
C ARG A 108 5.04 30.75 -12.53
N ASN A 109 4.53 30.87 -11.30
CA ASN A 109 4.61 29.83 -10.28
C ASN A 109 3.18 29.47 -9.82
N PHE A 110 2.82 28.21 -9.97
CA PHE A 110 1.50 27.66 -9.75
C PHE A 110 1.47 26.94 -8.41
N VAL A 111 0.87 27.60 -7.42
CA VAL A 111 0.70 27.10 -6.05
C VAL A 111 -0.73 27.37 -5.61
N LYS A 112 -1.36 26.45 -4.86
CA LYS A 112 -2.77 26.60 -4.46
C LYS A 112 -2.87 26.92 -2.97
N GLY A 113 -3.23 28.16 -2.65
CA GLY A 113 -3.43 28.62 -1.28
C GLY A 113 -4.70 28.06 -0.63
N HIS A 114 -4.75 28.10 0.70
CA HIS A 114 -5.84 27.59 1.53
C HIS A 114 -7.10 28.49 1.48
N GLY A 115 -7.00 29.69 0.91
CA GLY A 115 -8.08 30.69 0.84
C GLY A 115 -7.98 31.76 1.94
N ARG A 116 -9.12 32.13 2.55
CA ARG A 116 -9.22 33.35 3.39
C ARG A 116 -8.95 33.15 4.89
N GLU A 117 -9.04 31.93 5.42
CA GLU A 117 -8.95 31.66 6.88
C GLU A 117 -7.51 31.37 7.37
N THR A 118 -6.58 32.32 7.25
CA THR A 118 -5.14 32.08 7.52
C THR A 118 -4.84 31.64 8.95
N GLN A 119 -5.49 32.23 9.96
CA GLN A 119 -5.25 31.84 11.34
C GLN A 119 -5.67 30.39 11.62
N ARG A 120 -6.79 29.96 11.03
CA ARG A 120 -7.27 28.59 11.14
C ARG A 120 -6.35 27.61 10.42
N PHE A 121 -5.81 28.02 9.26
CA PHE A 121 -4.81 27.25 8.54
C PHE A 121 -3.54 27.05 9.38
N ILE A 122 -2.96 28.12 9.95
CA ILE A 122 -1.79 28.08 10.83
C ILE A 122 -1.99 27.06 11.96
N GLN A 123 -3.12 27.13 12.66
CA GLN A 123 -3.42 26.23 13.78
C GLN A 123 -3.60 24.78 13.34
N LYS A 124 -4.29 24.52 12.22
CA LYS A 124 -4.53 23.15 11.73
C LYS A 124 -3.28 22.47 11.18
N GLN A 125 -2.41 23.24 10.54
CA GLN A 125 -1.13 22.77 10.03
C GLN A 125 -0.05 22.64 11.12
N GLY A 126 -0.31 23.16 12.33
CA GLY A 126 0.68 23.20 13.40
C GLY A 126 1.86 24.12 13.08
N LEU A 127 1.66 25.17 12.27
CA LEU A 127 2.74 26.12 11.93
C LEU A 127 3.21 26.92 13.15
N ASP A 128 2.38 27.05 14.18
CA ASP A 128 2.70 27.62 15.49
C ASP A 128 3.37 26.61 16.45
N LYS A 129 3.72 25.41 15.96
CA LYS A 129 4.45 24.38 16.71
C LYS A 129 5.83 24.14 16.10
N THR A 130 6.74 23.64 16.91
CA THR A 130 8.09 23.22 16.49
C THR A 130 8.15 21.71 16.40
N PHE A 131 8.65 21.22 15.27
CA PHE A 131 8.81 19.80 14.99
C PHE A 131 10.27 19.44 14.68
N VAL A 132 10.70 18.22 15.03
CA VAL A 132 12.03 17.68 14.72
C VAL A 132 11.89 16.28 14.14
N GLU A 133 12.50 16.04 12.98
CA GLU A 133 12.45 14.74 12.31
C GLU A 133 13.66 13.92 12.73
N CYS A 134 13.40 12.78 13.37
CA CYS A 134 14.42 11.85 13.84
C CYS A 134 13.83 10.43 13.89
N ASP A 135 14.64 9.42 13.59
CA ASP A 135 14.25 8.00 13.63
C ASP A 135 12.97 7.67 12.87
N THR A 136 12.82 8.27 11.68
CA THR A 136 11.63 8.13 10.82
C THR A 136 10.30 8.54 11.49
N HIS A 137 10.38 9.43 12.48
CA HIS A 137 9.23 10.02 13.18
C HIS A 137 9.32 11.55 13.23
N MET A 138 8.17 12.22 13.25
CA MET A 138 8.05 13.66 13.33
C MET A 138 7.60 14.09 14.74
N TRP A 139 8.57 14.42 15.59
CA TRP A 139 8.37 14.74 17.00
C TRP A 139 7.91 16.18 17.20
N ARG A 140 6.84 16.40 17.98
CA ARG A 140 6.41 17.75 18.37
C ARG A 140 7.10 18.15 19.67
N ILE A 141 7.99 19.14 19.60
CA ILE A 141 8.86 19.50 20.73
C ILE A 141 8.45 20.78 21.48
N GLY A 142 7.48 21.53 20.98
CA GLY A 142 6.95 22.71 21.70
C GLY A 142 6.21 23.69 20.82
N ASP A 143 5.78 24.79 21.42
CA ASP A 143 5.14 25.91 20.73
C ASP A 143 6.18 26.91 20.19
N ARG A 144 5.84 27.65 19.15
CA ARG A 144 6.64 28.76 18.63
C ARG A 144 5.78 29.93 18.18
N LYS A 145 6.38 31.12 18.17
CA LYS A 145 5.78 32.31 17.53
C LYS A 145 6.29 32.42 16.10
N LEU A 146 5.38 32.63 15.16
CA LEU A 146 5.75 32.89 13.77
C LEU A 146 6.32 34.31 13.61
N PRO A 147 7.26 34.54 12.67
CA PRO A 147 7.82 35.87 12.42
C PRO A 147 6.74 36.90 12.07
N THR A 148 6.88 38.12 12.57
CA THR A 148 6.04 39.25 12.21
C THR A 148 6.52 39.91 10.92
N GLY A 149 5.64 40.65 10.23
CA GLY A 149 5.99 41.40 9.02
C GLY A 149 6.04 40.57 7.73
N ILE A 150 5.69 39.28 7.78
CA ILE A 150 5.55 38.41 6.60
C ILE A 150 4.11 37.92 6.44
N GLN A 151 3.69 37.70 5.20
CA GLN A 151 2.44 37.02 4.86
C GLN A 151 2.66 35.51 4.86
N VAL A 152 2.20 34.82 5.90
CA VAL A 152 2.16 33.36 5.94
C VAL A 152 1.03 32.86 5.03
N ASP A 153 1.37 31.99 4.09
CA ASP A 153 0.43 31.36 3.16
C ASP A 153 0.80 29.87 2.99
N GLY A 154 -0.13 29.08 2.49
CA GLY A 154 0.05 27.66 2.27
C GLY A 154 -1.21 26.98 1.77
N GLY A 155 -1.11 25.71 1.43
CA GLY A 155 -2.18 24.89 0.90
C GLY A 155 -1.63 23.61 0.33
N SER A 156 -1.68 23.42 -0.98
CA SER A 156 -1.22 22.18 -1.61
C SER A 156 0.30 22.13 -1.78
N ASP A 157 0.92 21.00 -1.45
CA ASP A 157 2.34 20.68 -1.73
C ASP A 157 2.61 20.23 -3.17
N TRP A 158 1.57 20.02 -3.98
CA TRP A 158 1.63 19.87 -5.43
C TRP A 158 1.78 21.26 -6.04
N VAL A 159 2.88 21.47 -6.77
CA VAL A 159 3.30 22.78 -7.27
C VAL A 159 3.89 22.66 -8.67
N ALA A 160 3.78 23.72 -9.47
CA ALA A 160 4.59 23.90 -10.66
C ALA A 160 5.38 25.20 -10.56
N LEU A 161 6.70 25.09 -10.51
CA LEU A 161 7.62 26.19 -10.21
C LEU A 161 8.50 26.51 -11.41
N SER A 162 8.62 27.80 -11.72
CA SER A 162 9.50 28.32 -12.77
C SER A 162 10.98 28.18 -12.39
N ARG A 163 11.85 27.96 -13.40
CA ARG A 163 13.31 27.88 -13.21
C ARG A 163 13.91 29.07 -12.43
N PRO A 164 13.54 30.35 -12.68
CA PRO A 164 14.10 31.47 -11.92
C PRO A 164 13.76 31.41 -10.43
N PHE A 165 12.52 31.05 -10.08
CA PHE A 165 12.12 30.90 -8.68
C PHE A 165 12.82 29.72 -8.02
N VAL A 166 12.93 28.59 -8.72
CA VAL A 166 13.68 27.41 -8.25
C VAL A 166 15.14 27.78 -7.97
N SER A 167 15.80 28.49 -8.89
CA SER A 167 17.18 28.98 -8.70
C SER A 167 17.31 29.87 -7.46
N TYR A 168 16.36 30.77 -7.24
CA TYR A 168 16.35 31.64 -6.07
C TYR A 168 16.24 30.86 -4.76
N VAL A 169 15.32 29.89 -4.66
CA VAL A 169 15.11 29.17 -3.39
C VAL A 169 16.22 28.18 -3.06
N THR A 170 16.84 27.54 -4.06
CA THR A 170 17.89 26.52 -3.83
C THR A 170 19.29 27.09 -3.70
N HIS A 171 19.53 28.32 -4.16
CA HIS A 171 20.82 29.01 -4.05
C HIS A 171 20.66 30.32 -3.29
N PRO A 172 20.34 30.26 -1.99
CA PRO A 172 20.09 31.45 -1.21
C PRO A 172 21.38 32.28 -1.09
N ALA A 173 21.30 33.56 -1.47
CA ALA A 173 22.39 34.51 -1.23
C ALA A 173 22.64 34.67 0.27
N LYS A 174 23.89 34.98 0.67
CA LYS A 174 24.24 35.12 2.10
C LYS A 174 23.55 36.32 2.74
N GLU A 175 23.33 37.36 1.96
CA GLU A 175 22.69 38.62 2.34
C GLU A 175 21.16 38.55 2.35
N ASP A 176 20.54 37.50 1.78
CA ASP A 176 19.08 37.31 1.81
C ASP A 176 18.62 36.77 3.17
N LYS A 177 18.50 37.67 4.13
CA LYS A 177 18.08 37.35 5.50
C LYS A 177 16.69 36.72 5.56
N LEU A 178 15.78 37.10 4.66
CA LEU A 178 14.41 36.59 4.66
C LEU A 178 14.39 35.11 4.27
N LEU A 179 14.99 34.76 3.13
CA LEU A 179 15.01 33.38 2.66
C LEU A 179 15.75 32.47 3.64
N GLN A 180 16.89 32.92 4.19
CA GLN A 180 17.63 32.17 5.20
C GLN A 180 16.80 31.90 6.47
N ALA A 181 16.05 32.90 6.96
CA ALA A 181 15.16 32.74 8.10
C ALA A 181 13.99 31.78 7.80
N LEU A 182 13.42 31.85 6.60
CA LEU A 182 12.36 30.92 6.17
C LEU A 182 12.89 29.49 6.06
N LEU A 183 14.07 29.26 5.46
CA LEU A 183 14.68 27.93 5.41
C LEU A 183 14.89 27.35 6.82
N GLN A 184 15.38 28.16 7.75
CA GLN A 184 15.55 27.74 9.15
C GLN A 184 14.22 27.41 9.83
N LEU A 185 13.17 28.22 9.60
CA LEU A 185 11.83 27.98 10.14
C LEU A 185 11.25 26.66 9.60
N PHE A 186 11.29 26.46 8.28
CA PHE A 186 10.67 25.32 7.60
C PHE A 186 11.42 24.01 7.79
N ARG A 187 12.70 24.06 8.19
CA ARG A 187 13.44 22.88 8.68
C ARG A 187 12.79 22.22 9.91
N HIS A 188 12.12 23.02 10.74
CA HIS A 188 11.50 22.58 12.00
C HIS A 188 9.97 22.67 11.96
N THR A 189 9.38 22.40 10.80
CA THR A 189 7.94 22.56 10.52
C THR A 189 7.36 21.25 10.01
N LEU A 190 6.18 20.87 10.51
CA LEU A 190 5.36 19.78 9.97
C LEU A 190 4.80 20.16 8.59
N LEU A 191 4.74 19.22 7.65
CA LEU A 191 4.21 19.44 6.28
C LEU A 191 4.81 20.70 5.62
N PRO A 192 6.15 20.90 5.64
CA PRO A 192 6.71 22.20 5.27
C PRO A 192 6.52 22.56 3.80
N ALA A 193 6.46 21.56 2.91
CA ALA A 193 6.20 21.77 1.48
C ALA A 193 4.81 22.40 1.22
N GLU A 194 3.83 22.20 2.11
CA GLU A 194 2.49 22.77 1.99
C GLU A 194 2.48 24.29 2.24
N SER A 195 3.56 24.91 2.72
CA SER A 195 3.56 26.36 3.05
C SER A 195 4.86 27.11 2.73
N PHE A 196 6.00 26.41 2.59
CA PHE A 196 7.29 27.02 2.27
C PHE A 196 7.24 27.81 0.95
N PHE A 197 6.93 27.16 -0.17
CA PHE A 197 6.94 27.82 -1.49
C PHE A 197 5.94 28.98 -1.57
N HIS A 198 4.76 28.82 -0.96
CA HIS A 198 3.73 29.84 -0.88
C HIS A 198 4.23 31.07 -0.12
N THR A 199 4.75 30.87 1.09
CA THR A 199 5.26 31.95 1.94
C THR A 199 6.45 32.65 1.29
N VAL A 200 7.37 31.92 0.66
CA VAL A 200 8.50 32.55 -0.05
C VAL A 200 8.01 33.37 -1.24
N LEU A 201 7.10 32.84 -2.08
CA LEU A 201 6.54 33.58 -3.21
C LEU A 201 5.86 34.88 -2.76
N ARG A 202 5.05 34.84 -1.70
CA ARG A 202 4.31 36.02 -1.22
C ARG A 202 5.19 37.16 -0.72
N ASN A 203 6.39 36.86 -0.22
CA ASN A 203 7.21 37.83 0.52
C ASN A 203 8.51 38.23 -0.18
N THR A 204 8.73 37.81 -1.42
CA THR A 204 9.98 38.06 -2.16
C THR A 204 9.71 38.75 -3.48
N GLN A 205 10.77 39.12 -4.21
CA GLN A 205 10.69 39.71 -5.55
C GLN A 205 9.93 38.85 -6.58
N HIS A 206 9.67 37.58 -6.25
CA HIS A 206 8.91 36.66 -7.09
C HIS A 206 7.39 36.76 -6.88
N CYS A 207 6.87 37.63 -6.01
CA CYS A 207 5.44 37.72 -5.69
C CYS A 207 4.54 37.96 -6.90
N HIS A 208 5.01 38.71 -7.91
CA HIS A 208 4.26 38.97 -9.15
C HIS A 208 4.08 37.73 -10.04
N SER A 209 4.87 36.68 -9.82
CA SER A 209 4.80 35.43 -10.58
C SER A 209 3.82 34.41 -9.98
N TYR A 210 3.28 34.66 -8.78
CA TYR A 210 2.35 33.77 -8.08
C TYR A 210 1.01 33.63 -8.83
N VAL A 211 0.54 32.39 -8.99
CA VAL A 211 -0.77 32.05 -9.53
C VAL A 211 -1.48 31.11 -8.56
N ASP A 212 -2.69 31.47 -8.10
CA ASP A 212 -3.51 30.68 -7.13
C ASP A 212 -4.21 29.47 -7.78
N ASN A 213 -3.42 28.62 -8.42
CA ASN A 213 -3.81 27.37 -9.01
C ASN A 213 -2.57 26.46 -9.03
N ASN A 214 -2.70 25.22 -8.64
CA ASN A 214 -1.60 24.24 -8.64
C ASN A 214 -1.70 23.22 -9.78
N LEU A 215 -2.65 23.38 -10.71
CA LEU A 215 -2.88 22.48 -11.85
C LEU A 215 -3.42 21.08 -11.49
N HIS A 216 -3.84 20.85 -10.24
CA HIS A 216 -4.27 19.53 -9.77
C HIS A 216 -5.74 19.49 -9.33
N VAL A 217 -6.41 18.37 -9.58
CA VAL A 217 -7.60 17.95 -8.83
C VAL A 217 -7.21 16.94 -7.76
N THR A 218 -7.57 17.25 -6.51
CA THR A 218 -7.35 16.35 -5.37
C THR A 218 -8.67 15.80 -4.84
N ASN A 219 -8.82 14.47 -4.78
CA ASN A 219 -10.05 13.78 -4.37
C ASN A 219 -10.26 13.77 -2.85
N TRP A 220 -10.48 14.94 -2.25
CA TRP A 220 -10.76 15.05 -0.82
C TRP A 220 -12.17 14.56 -0.46
N LYS A 221 -12.29 13.44 0.28
CA LYS A 221 -13.52 13.02 0.98
C LYS A 221 -13.25 13.00 2.49
N ARG A 222 -13.33 14.17 3.15
CA ARG A 222 -12.86 14.34 4.54
C ARG A 222 -13.46 13.35 5.56
N LYS A 223 -14.72 12.93 5.39
CA LYS A 223 -15.36 11.93 6.27
C LYS A 223 -14.63 10.58 6.28
N GLN A 224 -13.96 10.23 5.17
CA GLN A 224 -13.20 9.00 4.98
C GLN A 224 -11.69 9.22 5.16
N GLY A 225 -11.15 10.30 4.58
CA GLY A 225 -9.70 10.54 4.53
C GLY A 225 -9.05 11.16 5.77
N CYS A 226 -9.83 11.71 6.71
CA CYS A 226 -9.32 12.32 7.96
C CYS A 226 -9.57 11.40 9.16
N LYS A 227 -8.76 10.34 9.31
CA LYS A 227 -8.88 9.35 10.41
C LYS A 227 -7.72 9.38 11.39
N CYS A 228 -6.84 10.38 11.27
CA CYS A 228 -5.63 10.47 12.07
C CYS A 228 -4.78 9.18 11.98
N GLN A 229 -4.74 8.59 10.78
CA GLN A 229 -4.08 7.30 10.51
C GLN A 229 -2.55 7.35 10.64
N TYR A 230 -1.96 8.56 10.72
CA TYR A 230 -0.52 8.78 10.75
C TYR A 230 0.07 8.98 12.15
N LYS A 231 -0.70 8.82 13.25
CA LYS A 231 -0.21 9.07 14.63
C LYS A 231 1.06 8.31 15.01
N HIS A 232 1.31 7.16 14.40
CA HIS A 232 2.49 6.34 14.65
C HIS A 232 3.75 6.85 13.92
N VAL A 233 3.61 7.85 13.03
CA VAL A 233 4.70 8.46 12.25
C VAL A 233 4.91 9.92 12.66
N VAL A 234 3.87 10.59 13.14
CA VAL A 234 3.89 12.02 13.45
C VAL A 234 3.05 12.33 14.69
N ASP A 235 3.50 13.30 15.49
CA ASP A 235 2.77 13.79 16.66
C ASP A 235 1.66 14.79 16.28
N TRP A 236 0.88 14.45 15.25
CA TRP A 236 -0.21 15.27 14.72
C TRP A 236 -1.28 14.44 14.02
N CYS A 237 -2.45 15.05 13.79
CA CYS A 237 -3.50 14.42 12.99
C CYS A 237 -3.52 14.94 11.56
N GLY A 238 -3.35 14.02 10.62
CA GLY A 238 -3.41 14.27 9.18
C GLY A 238 -4.71 13.84 8.51
N CYS A 239 -4.85 14.30 7.28
CA CYS A 239 -5.81 13.79 6.31
C CYS A 239 -5.07 13.39 5.04
N SER A 240 -5.61 12.43 4.29
CA SER A 240 -5.14 12.12 2.93
C SER A 240 -6.29 12.04 1.93
N PRO A 241 -6.07 12.39 0.66
CA PRO A 241 -7.07 12.24 -0.40
C PRO A 241 -7.43 10.77 -0.64
N ASN A 242 -8.66 10.55 -1.08
CA ASN A 242 -9.16 9.25 -1.48
C ASN A 242 -8.71 8.90 -2.90
N ASP A 243 -8.75 7.61 -3.22
CA ASP A 243 -8.55 7.16 -4.58
C ASP A 243 -9.80 7.45 -5.42
N PHE A 244 -9.60 7.88 -6.67
CA PHE A 244 -10.69 8.02 -7.64
C PHE A 244 -11.30 6.64 -7.95
N LYS A 245 -12.61 6.63 -8.17
CA LYS A 245 -13.39 5.48 -8.65
C LYS A 245 -14.27 5.91 -9.83
N PRO A 246 -14.86 4.99 -10.61
CA PRO A 246 -15.76 5.37 -11.72
C PRO A 246 -16.92 6.27 -11.27
N GLU A 247 -17.35 6.12 -10.02
CA GLU A 247 -18.35 6.97 -9.35
C GLU A 247 -17.95 8.46 -9.31
N ASP A 248 -16.66 8.75 -9.27
CA ASP A 248 -16.10 10.11 -9.20
C ASP A 248 -15.92 10.75 -10.59
N TRP A 249 -16.35 10.08 -11.67
CA TRP A 249 -16.09 10.50 -13.06
C TRP A 249 -16.49 11.95 -13.35
N ALA A 250 -17.63 12.42 -12.83
CA ALA A 250 -18.09 13.80 -13.02
C ALA A 250 -17.05 14.84 -12.57
N ARG A 251 -16.23 14.52 -11.56
CA ARG A 251 -15.16 15.41 -11.08
C ARG A 251 -13.98 15.48 -12.04
N LEU A 252 -13.65 14.36 -12.69
CA LEU A 252 -12.59 14.28 -13.70
C LEU A 252 -13.05 14.99 -14.99
N LEU A 253 -14.29 14.74 -15.43
CA LEU A 253 -14.87 15.43 -16.60
C LEU A 253 -14.88 16.96 -16.42
N ALA A 254 -15.17 17.45 -15.21
CA ALA A 254 -15.16 18.88 -14.90
C ALA A 254 -13.78 19.56 -15.05
N THR A 255 -12.69 18.81 -15.27
CA THR A 255 -11.35 19.36 -15.51
C THR A 255 -11.17 19.87 -16.94
N GLU A 256 -11.99 19.41 -17.90
CA GLU A 256 -11.88 19.80 -19.30
C GLU A 256 -11.89 21.33 -19.47
N GLN A 257 -12.83 21.98 -18.79
CA GLN A 257 -13.06 23.43 -18.85
C GLN A 257 -12.19 24.25 -17.87
N LYS A 258 -11.35 23.60 -17.06
CA LYS A 258 -10.51 24.26 -16.04
C LYS A 258 -9.04 24.15 -16.39
N SER A 259 -8.19 25.06 -15.93
CA SER A 259 -6.73 24.95 -16.08
C SER A 259 -6.13 23.96 -15.07
N LEU A 260 -6.59 22.72 -15.12
CA LEU A 260 -6.14 21.59 -14.31
C LEU A 260 -5.67 20.49 -15.26
N PHE A 261 -4.49 19.93 -14.99
CA PHE A 261 -3.78 19.02 -15.89
C PHE A 261 -3.47 17.67 -15.25
N PHE A 262 -3.49 17.59 -13.92
CA PHE A 262 -3.26 16.36 -13.17
C PHE A 262 -4.40 16.10 -12.17
N ALA A 263 -4.58 14.84 -11.80
CA ALA A 263 -5.48 14.47 -10.71
C ALA A 263 -4.85 13.40 -9.81
N ARG A 264 -5.30 13.37 -8.55
CA ARG A 264 -4.89 12.38 -7.55
C ARG A 264 -5.97 12.09 -6.49
N LYS A 265 -6.02 10.88 -5.93
CA LYS A 265 -5.06 9.77 -6.12
C LYS A 265 -5.63 8.66 -7.01
N PHE A 266 -4.74 7.92 -7.66
CA PHE A 266 -5.05 6.70 -8.39
C PHE A 266 -4.17 5.56 -7.87
N GLU A 267 -4.80 4.47 -7.45
CA GLU A 267 -4.13 3.25 -7.02
C GLU A 267 -4.78 2.06 -7.75
N PRO A 268 -4.15 1.46 -8.79
CA PRO A 268 -4.80 0.40 -9.57
C PRO A 268 -5.07 -0.88 -8.76
N ILE A 269 -4.41 -1.06 -7.61
CA ILE A 269 -4.72 -2.14 -6.67
C ILE A 269 -6.08 -1.93 -5.97
N ILE A 270 -6.57 -0.69 -5.90
CA ILE A 270 -7.87 -0.31 -5.35
C ILE A 270 -8.91 -0.19 -6.46
N ASN A 271 -8.61 0.57 -7.51
CA ASN A 271 -9.47 0.69 -8.68
C ASN A 271 -8.67 1.08 -9.93
N GLN A 272 -8.54 0.17 -10.89
CA GLN A 272 -7.95 0.41 -12.20
C GLN A 272 -8.99 0.92 -13.20
N ALA A 273 -10.28 0.57 -13.04
CA ALA A 273 -11.32 0.90 -14.01
C ALA A 273 -11.40 2.41 -14.32
N VAL A 274 -11.26 3.28 -13.30
CA VAL A 274 -11.29 4.73 -13.50
C VAL A 274 -10.10 5.25 -14.33
N LEU A 275 -8.92 4.60 -14.22
CA LEU A 275 -7.76 4.96 -15.04
C LEU A 275 -8.02 4.58 -16.51
N LEU A 276 -8.56 3.38 -16.75
CA LEU A 276 -8.92 2.94 -18.10
C LEU A 276 -9.92 3.90 -18.76
N GLN A 277 -10.95 4.30 -18.01
CA GLN A 277 -11.94 5.28 -18.47
C GLN A 277 -11.31 6.65 -18.77
N LEU A 278 -10.38 7.09 -17.92
CA LEU A 278 -9.67 8.35 -18.10
C LEU A 278 -8.79 8.34 -19.36
N GLU A 279 -8.04 7.27 -19.59
CA GLU A 279 -7.19 7.13 -20.78
C GLU A 279 -8.01 7.02 -22.06
N GLU A 280 -9.12 6.28 -22.03
CA GLU A 280 -10.02 6.18 -23.18
C GLU A 280 -10.61 7.54 -23.56
N TRP A 281 -10.96 8.36 -22.56
CA TRP A 281 -11.40 9.74 -22.79
C TRP A 281 -10.29 10.64 -23.34
N LEU A 282 -9.02 10.45 -22.93
CA LEU A 282 -7.89 11.28 -23.35
C LEU A 282 -7.32 10.90 -24.73
N TYR A 283 -7.26 9.60 -25.02
CA TYR A 283 -6.48 9.05 -26.13
C TYR A 283 -7.32 8.23 -27.12
N GLY A 284 -8.62 8.07 -26.84
CA GLY A 284 -9.53 7.25 -27.65
C GLY A 284 -9.59 5.78 -27.19
N PRO A 285 -10.46 4.98 -27.82
CA PRO A 285 -10.71 3.60 -27.41
C PRO A 285 -9.49 2.71 -27.54
N TYR A 286 -9.34 1.78 -26.60
CA TYR A 286 -8.31 0.75 -26.66
C TYR A 286 -8.56 -0.22 -27.83
N THR A 287 -7.51 -0.55 -28.57
CA THR A 287 -7.55 -1.55 -29.63
C THR A 287 -7.31 -2.96 -29.08
N SER A 288 -7.52 -3.99 -29.91
CA SER A 288 -7.26 -5.39 -29.56
C SER A 288 -5.78 -5.70 -29.27
N GLU A 289 -4.86 -4.77 -29.57
CA GLU A 289 -3.43 -4.90 -29.30
C GLU A 289 -3.08 -4.79 -27.81
N TYR A 290 -3.98 -4.19 -27.00
CA TYR A 290 -3.80 -4.07 -25.55
C TYR A 290 -4.13 -5.38 -24.84
N ALA A 291 -3.25 -6.37 -25.00
CA ALA A 291 -3.30 -7.60 -24.22
C ALA A 291 -3.33 -7.27 -22.71
N ASN A 292 -4.10 -8.05 -21.96
CA ASN A 292 -4.24 -7.91 -20.51
C ASN A 292 -4.59 -6.50 -20.01
N LEU A 293 -5.38 -5.73 -20.78
CA LEU A 293 -5.83 -4.38 -20.43
C LEU A 293 -6.40 -4.30 -19.00
N HIS A 294 -7.20 -5.30 -18.60
CA HIS A 294 -7.83 -5.36 -17.29
C HIS A 294 -7.02 -6.09 -16.21
N GLY A 295 -5.85 -6.62 -16.54
CA GLY A 295 -4.90 -7.21 -15.59
C GLY A 295 -4.10 -6.12 -14.87
N TYR A 296 -3.79 -6.31 -13.60
CA TYR A 296 -2.86 -5.47 -12.86
C TYR A 296 -1.99 -6.31 -11.93
N TRP A 297 -0.71 -5.98 -11.88
CA TRP A 297 0.30 -6.69 -11.10
C TRP A 297 1.07 -5.74 -10.24
N GLN A 298 1.26 -6.11 -8.97
CA GLN A 298 1.95 -5.28 -8.00
C GLN A 298 2.86 -6.12 -7.11
N SER A 299 4.16 -5.82 -7.13
CA SER A 299 5.15 -6.57 -6.36
C SER A 299 4.88 -6.47 -4.85
N LEU A 300 4.96 -7.61 -4.18
CA LEU A 300 4.77 -7.81 -2.74
C LEU A 300 6.11 -8.10 -2.05
N TYR A 301 6.94 -8.98 -2.63
CA TYR A 301 8.25 -9.38 -2.10
C TYR A 301 9.22 -9.59 -3.25
N HIS A 302 10.51 -9.29 -3.07
CA HIS A 302 11.58 -9.59 -4.03
C HIS A 302 12.86 -10.01 -3.30
N HIS A 303 13.53 -11.06 -3.77
CA HIS A 303 14.68 -11.67 -3.09
C HIS A 303 15.90 -10.74 -2.93
N GLU A 304 16.14 -9.82 -3.88
CA GLU A 304 17.21 -8.82 -3.78
C GLU A 304 16.95 -7.68 -2.78
N ASP A 305 15.76 -7.59 -2.17
CA ASP A 305 15.52 -6.58 -1.15
C ASP A 305 16.27 -6.91 0.14
N LYS A 306 16.67 -5.88 0.88
CA LYS A 306 17.22 -6.07 2.22
C LYS A 306 16.15 -6.69 3.12
N HIS A 307 16.39 -7.94 3.53
CA HIS A 307 15.47 -8.66 4.39
C HIS A 307 15.48 -8.11 5.83
N GLY A 308 14.35 -8.27 6.50
CA GLY A 308 14.10 -7.84 7.87
C GLY A 308 12.69 -8.25 8.30
N ALA A 309 12.24 -7.78 9.47
CA ALA A 309 10.96 -8.15 10.05
C ALA A 309 9.73 -7.96 9.13
N GLY A 310 9.79 -7.03 8.17
CA GLY A 310 8.68 -6.75 7.25
C GLY A 310 8.41 -7.85 6.20
N ASP A 311 9.43 -8.66 5.85
CA ASP A 311 9.36 -9.61 4.75
C ASP A 311 9.50 -11.08 5.19
N ASP A 312 9.89 -11.34 6.44
CA ASP A 312 10.14 -12.70 6.97
C ASP A 312 8.91 -13.62 6.83
N LEU A 313 7.71 -13.08 7.05
CA LEU A 313 6.46 -13.82 6.87
C LEU A 313 6.19 -14.14 5.40
N ALA A 314 6.39 -13.17 4.51
CA ALA A 314 6.19 -13.34 3.07
C ALA A 314 7.17 -14.37 2.50
N ARG A 315 8.44 -14.31 2.93
CA ARG A 315 9.46 -15.30 2.60
C ARG A 315 9.11 -16.68 3.15
N THR A 316 8.75 -16.79 4.43
CA THR A 316 8.38 -18.07 5.05
C THR A 316 7.27 -18.78 4.28
N VAL A 317 6.18 -18.05 3.97
CA VAL A 317 5.05 -18.60 3.21
C VAL A 317 5.44 -18.86 1.75
N GLY A 318 6.20 -17.95 1.12
CA GLY A 318 6.66 -18.09 -0.26
C GLY A 318 7.55 -19.32 -0.46
N ASP A 319 8.52 -19.56 0.43
CA ASP A 319 9.40 -20.73 0.39
C ASP A 319 8.62 -22.03 0.58
N SER A 320 7.61 -22.03 1.45
CA SER A 320 6.69 -23.16 1.61
C SER A 320 5.91 -23.45 0.33
N LEU A 321 5.35 -22.42 -0.30
CA LEU A 321 4.62 -22.55 -1.55
C LEU A 321 5.51 -23.00 -2.71
N MET A 322 6.77 -22.54 -2.74
CA MET A 322 7.76 -23.00 -3.71
C MET A 322 8.01 -24.50 -3.55
N ARG A 323 8.18 -25.00 -2.31
CA ARG A 323 8.34 -26.44 -2.05
C ARG A 323 7.14 -27.25 -2.53
N HIS A 324 5.92 -26.79 -2.23
CA HIS A 324 4.68 -27.42 -2.72
C HIS A 324 4.59 -27.43 -4.25
N ALA A 325 4.88 -26.30 -4.89
CA ALA A 325 4.81 -26.17 -6.34
C ALA A 325 5.87 -27.04 -7.04
N ALA A 326 7.11 -27.05 -6.55
CA ALA A 326 8.17 -27.91 -7.05
C ALA A 326 7.82 -29.40 -6.90
N GLN A 327 7.19 -29.79 -5.79
CA GLN A 327 6.77 -31.17 -5.53
C GLN A 327 5.73 -31.67 -6.54
N GLN A 328 4.79 -30.82 -6.99
CA GLN A 328 3.79 -31.19 -8.02
C GLN A 328 4.43 -31.69 -9.32
N PHE A 329 5.60 -31.14 -9.67
CA PHE A 329 6.35 -31.50 -10.87
C PHE A 329 7.56 -32.40 -10.59
N LYS A 330 7.71 -32.90 -9.35
CA LYS A 330 8.86 -33.72 -8.90
C LYS A 330 10.23 -33.02 -9.11
N LEU A 331 10.26 -31.70 -8.98
CA LEU A 331 11.46 -30.88 -9.12
C LEU A 331 12.05 -30.55 -7.74
N GLN A 332 13.33 -30.16 -7.71
CA GLN A 332 13.98 -29.70 -6.50
C GLN A 332 13.86 -28.17 -6.40
N PRO A 333 13.28 -27.61 -5.32
CA PRO A 333 13.21 -26.16 -5.13
C PRO A 333 14.60 -25.59 -4.85
N VAL A 334 14.88 -24.39 -5.39
CA VAL A 334 16.18 -23.70 -5.24
C VAL A 334 16.00 -22.38 -4.51
N GLU A 335 15.29 -21.44 -5.11
CA GLU A 335 15.21 -20.05 -4.64
C GLU A 335 13.86 -19.43 -4.97
N LEU A 336 13.25 -18.78 -3.97
CA LEU A 336 12.12 -17.88 -4.15
C LEU A 336 12.64 -16.54 -4.69
N LEU A 337 12.09 -16.07 -5.82
CA LEU A 337 12.53 -14.82 -6.44
C LEU A 337 11.58 -13.66 -6.17
N GLU A 338 10.28 -13.84 -6.41
CA GLU A 338 9.31 -12.74 -6.30
C GLU A 338 7.93 -13.25 -5.89
N LEU A 339 7.22 -12.44 -5.09
CA LEU A 339 5.78 -12.52 -4.92
C LEU A 339 5.11 -11.29 -5.53
N THR A 340 4.07 -11.48 -6.34
CA THR A 340 3.40 -10.38 -7.04
C THR A 340 1.89 -10.52 -6.92
N HIS A 341 1.18 -9.52 -6.37
CA HIS A 341 -0.28 -9.49 -6.40
C HIS A 341 -0.80 -9.51 -7.84
N TYR A 342 -1.89 -10.22 -8.09
CA TYR A 342 -2.57 -10.25 -9.39
C TYR A 342 -4.05 -9.91 -9.24
N LEU A 343 -4.47 -8.88 -9.96
CA LEU A 343 -5.85 -8.43 -10.07
C LEU A 343 -6.30 -8.52 -11.52
N HIS A 344 -7.57 -8.84 -11.73
CA HIS A 344 -8.19 -8.79 -13.04
C HIS A 344 -9.60 -8.20 -12.92
N ARG A 345 -9.86 -7.09 -13.63
CA ARG A 345 -11.11 -6.29 -13.52
C ARG A 345 -11.41 -5.89 -12.08
N ASP A 346 -10.42 -5.27 -11.41
CA ASP A 346 -10.50 -4.81 -10.02
C ASP A 346 -10.84 -5.90 -8.98
N GLN A 347 -10.75 -7.18 -9.36
CA GLN A 347 -10.94 -8.31 -8.46
C GLN A 347 -9.59 -8.97 -8.18
N TYR A 348 -9.26 -9.13 -6.90
CA TYR A 348 -8.09 -9.88 -6.48
C TYR A 348 -8.21 -11.35 -6.88
N LYS A 349 -7.24 -11.85 -7.65
CA LYS A 349 -7.20 -13.24 -8.13
C LYS A 349 -6.19 -14.11 -7.39
N GLY A 350 -5.44 -13.51 -6.46
CA GLY A 350 -4.35 -14.17 -5.74
C GLY A 350 -3.04 -13.43 -5.95
N PHE A 351 -1.94 -14.10 -5.66
CA PHE A 351 -0.59 -13.63 -5.95
C PHE A 351 0.16 -14.67 -6.77
N LEU A 352 1.24 -14.24 -7.40
CA LEU A 352 2.10 -15.04 -8.25
C LEU A 352 3.38 -15.31 -7.48
N LEU A 353 3.86 -16.53 -7.59
CA LEU A 353 5.07 -17.06 -6.97
C LEU A 353 6.07 -17.32 -8.08
N ARG A 354 7.13 -16.53 -8.21
CA ARG A 354 8.22 -16.76 -9.16
C ARG A 354 9.42 -17.36 -8.44
N TYR A 355 9.96 -18.46 -8.96
CA TYR A 355 10.96 -19.26 -8.26
C TYR A 355 11.82 -20.09 -9.22
N ASN A 356 13.00 -20.49 -8.74
CA ASN A 356 13.93 -21.38 -9.43
C ASN A 356 13.82 -22.82 -8.90
N VAL A 357 13.95 -23.77 -9.81
CA VAL A 357 13.96 -25.21 -9.51
C VAL A 357 15.04 -25.94 -10.32
N LEU A 358 15.53 -27.05 -9.78
CA LEU A 358 16.43 -27.97 -10.47
C LEU A 358 15.69 -29.23 -10.90
N ARG A 359 15.97 -29.67 -12.12
CA ARG A 359 15.56 -30.98 -12.61
C ARG A 359 16.57 -32.03 -12.13
N ARG A 360 16.08 -33.06 -11.42
CA ARG A 360 16.92 -34.11 -10.82
C ARG A 360 17.78 -34.89 -11.82
N ASN A 361 17.37 -34.98 -13.09
CA ASN A 361 18.00 -35.85 -14.07
C ASN A 361 19.20 -35.23 -14.80
N ASP A 362 19.28 -33.90 -14.90
CA ASP A 362 20.36 -33.22 -15.63
C ASP A 362 20.87 -31.95 -14.93
N SER A 363 20.39 -31.67 -13.72
CA SER A 363 20.75 -30.48 -12.92
C SER A 363 20.53 -29.16 -13.66
N LYS A 364 19.63 -29.13 -14.67
CA LYS A 364 19.28 -27.89 -15.34
C LYS A 364 18.34 -27.07 -14.45
N GLU A 365 18.73 -25.81 -14.25
CA GLU A 365 17.90 -24.83 -13.55
C GLU A 365 16.79 -24.32 -14.48
N LEU A 366 15.57 -24.28 -13.93
CA LEU A 366 14.38 -23.79 -14.60
C LEU A 366 13.75 -22.73 -13.72
N GLN A 367 13.29 -21.65 -14.35
CA GLN A 367 12.50 -20.64 -13.68
C GLN A 367 11.03 -20.85 -14.00
N MET A 368 10.21 -20.86 -12.95
CA MET A 368 8.77 -21.12 -13.04
C MET A 368 8.01 -20.01 -12.33
N GLU A 369 6.74 -19.85 -12.70
CA GLU A 369 5.82 -19.00 -11.97
C GLU A 369 4.50 -19.75 -11.74
N THR A 370 4.00 -19.70 -10.51
CA THR A 370 2.74 -20.34 -10.10
C THR A 370 1.79 -19.32 -9.52
N ARG A 371 0.53 -19.35 -9.94
CA ARG A 371 -0.53 -18.55 -9.33
C ARG A 371 -1.04 -19.22 -8.06
N VAL A 372 -1.12 -18.44 -6.99
CA VAL A 372 -1.54 -18.88 -5.66
C VAL A 372 -2.78 -18.11 -5.22
N ARG A 373 -3.81 -18.83 -4.80
CA ARG A 373 -5.03 -18.27 -4.21
C ARG A 373 -5.03 -18.49 -2.69
N PRO A 374 -5.01 -17.43 -1.86
CA PRO A 374 -5.25 -17.57 -0.43
C PRO A 374 -6.72 -17.92 -0.17
N VAL A 375 -6.96 -18.77 0.83
CA VAL A 375 -8.27 -19.27 1.23
C VAL A 375 -8.42 -19.20 2.74
N GLN A 376 -9.56 -18.69 3.19
CA GLN A 376 -10.02 -18.84 4.55
C GLN A 376 -11.30 -19.68 4.54
N HIS A 377 -11.39 -20.62 5.47
CA HIS A 377 -12.44 -21.64 5.45
C HIS A 377 -13.62 -21.15 6.30
N GLY A 378 -14.56 -20.49 5.63
CA GLY A 378 -15.76 -19.91 6.24
C GLY A 378 -17.00 -20.81 6.15
N LYS A 379 -17.84 -20.77 7.19
CA LYS A 379 -19.19 -21.33 7.22
C LYS A 379 -20.15 -20.25 7.72
N VAL A 380 -21.23 -20.01 6.97
CA VAL A 380 -22.26 -19.02 7.32
C VAL A 380 -23.58 -19.76 7.52
N ALA A 381 -24.28 -19.48 8.62
CA ALA A 381 -25.57 -20.07 8.92
C ALA A 381 -26.60 -19.63 7.87
N ARG A 382 -27.32 -20.57 7.25
CA ARG A 382 -28.26 -20.24 6.17
C ARG A 382 -29.63 -19.75 6.65
N ILE A 383 -29.95 -20.00 7.92
CA ILE A 383 -31.30 -19.83 8.47
C ILE A 383 -31.51 -18.41 9.03
N ALA A 384 -30.48 -17.81 9.64
CA ALA A 384 -30.60 -16.49 10.26
C ALA A 384 -30.72 -15.36 9.22
N ARG A 385 -31.65 -14.41 9.45
CA ARG A 385 -31.87 -13.23 8.58
C ARG A 385 -30.59 -12.43 8.37
N PHE A 386 -29.81 -12.23 9.44
CA PHE A 386 -28.53 -11.54 9.37
C PHE A 386 -27.55 -12.25 8.42
N SER A 387 -27.33 -13.55 8.64
CA SER A 387 -26.32 -14.34 7.91
C SER A 387 -26.58 -14.41 6.40
N LYS A 388 -27.83 -14.29 5.94
CA LYS A 388 -28.16 -14.22 4.50
C LYS A 388 -27.58 -12.98 3.80
N ARG A 389 -27.36 -11.90 4.54
CA ARG A 389 -26.85 -10.60 4.05
C ARG A 389 -25.38 -10.35 4.39
N LEU A 390 -24.77 -11.25 5.15
CA LEU A 390 -23.35 -11.21 5.46
C LEU A 390 -22.53 -11.60 4.22
N ARG A 391 -21.59 -10.73 3.84
CA ARG A 391 -20.64 -10.94 2.73
C ARG A 391 -19.23 -10.62 3.21
N ASN A 392 -18.24 -11.15 2.50
CA ASN A 392 -16.82 -10.84 2.70
C ASN A 392 -16.37 -10.94 4.17
N PHE A 393 -16.88 -11.93 4.93
CA PHE A 393 -16.50 -12.15 6.32
C PHE A 393 -15.11 -12.78 6.37
N GLU A 394 -14.10 -11.95 6.61
CA GLU A 394 -12.69 -12.33 6.49
C GLU A 394 -11.84 -11.75 7.62
N VAL A 395 -10.78 -12.48 7.98
CA VAL A 395 -9.77 -12.02 8.92
C VAL A 395 -8.58 -11.48 8.13
N SER A 396 -8.01 -10.36 8.57
CA SER A 396 -6.91 -9.71 7.89
C SER A 396 -6.09 -8.84 8.84
N THR A 397 -5.22 -8.02 8.27
CA THR A 397 -4.46 -6.95 8.93
C THR A 397 -4.63 -5.67 8.10
N ASP A 398 -4.16 -4.54 8.63
CA ASP A 398 -3.98 -3.30 7.84
C ASP A 398 -5.25 -2.81 7.14
N PHE A 399 -6.35 -2.71 7.89
CA PHE A 399 -7.60 -2.15 7.36
C PHE A 399 -7.46 -0.66 7.10
N ASP A 400 -7.48 -0.31 5.82
CA ASP A 400 -7.48 1.05 5.34
C ASP A 400 -8.90 1.61 5.44
N GLN A 401 -9.16 2.41 6.48
CA GLN A 401 -10.46 3.07 6.67
C GLN A 401 -10.76 4.12 5.59
N LYS A 402 -9.76 4.67 4.91
CA LYS A 402 -9.97 5.66 3.85
C LYS A 402 -10.55 4.97 2.61
N GLU A 403 -9.98 3.83 2.23
CA GLU A 403 -10.43 3.06 1.06
C GLU A 403 -11.40 1.92 1.38
N GLN A 404 -11.69 1.69 2.67
CA GLN A 404 -12.60 0.67 3.19
C GLN A 404 -12.21 -0.75 2.74
N VAL A 405 -10.92 -1.08 2.82
CA VAL A 405 -10.36 -2.36 2.38
C VAL A 405 -9.22 -2.81 3.29
N ALA A 406 -9.08 -4.12 3.49
CA ALA A 406 -7.89 -4.68 4.14
C ALA A 406 -6.72 -4.73 3.14
N ARG A 407 -5.61 -4.03 3.42
CA ARG A 407 -4.45 -3.94 2.52
C ARG A 407 -3.64 -5.23 2.44
N ASN A 408 -3.81 -6.15 3.39
CA ASN A 408 -3.24 -7.49 3.32
C ASN A 408 -4.08 -8.41 2.42
N PHE A 409 -3.99 -8.18 1.10
CA PHE A 409 -4.71 -8.96 0.09
C PHE A 409 -4.26 -10.43 0.03
N ALA A 410 -2.97 -10.69 0.28
CA ALA A 410 -2.41 -12.05 0.24
C ALA A 410 -2.80 -12.89 1.46
N LYS A 411 -3.44 -12.29 2.47
CA LYS A 411 -3.87 -12.95 3.71
C LYS A 411 -2.69 -13.67 4.41
N LEU A 412 -1.52 -13.06 4.35
CA LEU A 412 -0.33 -13.52 5.07
C LEU A 412 -0.47 -13.07 6.52
N LEU A 413 -0.67 -14.01 7.43
CA LEU A 413 -0.80 -13.74 8.86
C LEU A 413 0.24 -14.57 9.62
N GLY A 414 0.94 -13.93 10.55
CA GLY A 414 2.02 -14.52 11.34
C GLY A 414 1.92 -14.14 12.81
N PRO A 415 2.88 -14.56 13.64
CA PRO A 415 2.80 -14.43 15.10
C PRO A 415 2.77 -12.97 15.56
N GLN A 416 3.32 -12.05 14.78
CA GLN A 416 3.36 -10.62 15.11
C GLN A 416 2.18 -9.83 14.50
N SER A 417 1.26 -10.48 13.79
CA SER A 417 0.17 -9.78 13.08
C SER A 417 -0.85 -9.14 14.03
N GLU A 418 -1.29 -7.92 13.69
CA GLU A 418 -2.40 -7.26 14.37
C GLU A 418 -3.72 -7.62 13.70
N LEU A 419 -4.43 -8.60 14.27
CA LEU A 419 -5.62 -9.14 13.64
C LEU A 419 -6.80 -8.18 13.70
N LEU A 420 -7.60 -8.25 12.65
CA LEU A 420 -8.92 -7.67 12.57
C LEU A 420 -9.83 -8.56 11.73
N LEU A 421 -11.12 -8.41 11.95
CA LEU A 421 -12.14 -9.00 11.10
C LEU A 421 -12.86 -7.89 10.35
N SER A 422 -13.05 -8.07 9.04
CA SER A 422 -13.89 -7.20 8.22
C SER A 422 -15.03 -8.00 7.59
N TYR A 423 -16.17 -7.35 7.39
CA TYR A 423 -17.31 -7.91 6.69
C TYR A 423 -18.18 -6.83 6.06
N THR A 424 -18.90 -7.19 5.01
CA THR A 424 -19.89 -6.33 4.37
C THR A 424 -21.28 -6.83 4.79
N TYR A 425 -22.11 -5.92 5.28
CA TYR A 425 -23.52 -6.18 5.50
C TYR A 425 -24.32 -5.53 4.37
N GLN A 426 -24.94 -6.37 3.54
CA GLN A 426 -25.65 -5.94 2.35
C GLN A 426 -26.87 -5.08 2.73
N GLY A 427 -27.07 -3.92 2.10
CA GLY A 427 -28.21 -3.03 2.34
C GLY A 427 -29.54 -3.59 1.81
N VAL A 428 -30.66 -2.96 2.21
CA VAL A 428 -32.00 -3.28 1.66
C VAL A 428 -32.68 -1.99 1.21
N ALA A 429 -33.21 -1.99 -0.03
CA ALA A 429 -34.06 -0.90 -0.50
C ALA A 429 -35.31 -0.81 0.39
N ALA A 430 -35.60 0.38 0.90
CA ALA A 430 -36.57 0.68 1.97
C ALA A 430 -37.72 -0.34 2.13
N SER A 431 -37.72 -1.07 3.25
CA SER A 431 -38.93 -1.70 3.78
C SER A 431 -39.65 -0.67 4.66
N PRO A 432 -40.99 -0.59 4.64
CA PRO A 432 -41.76 0.29 5.54
C PRO A 432 -41.68 -0.09 7.03
N ASP A 433 -41.07 -1.24 7.37
CA ASP A 433 -41.05 -1.79 8.73
C ASP A 433 -39.76 -1.51 9.51
N VAL A 434 -39.94 -1.46 10.83
CA VAL A 434 -38.96 -1.33 11.94
C VAL A 434 -37.51 -1.63 11.56
N SER A 435 -36.62 -0.64 11.73
CA SER A 435 -35.16 -0.83 11.64
C SER A 435 -34.73 -1.92 12.62
N HIS A 436 -34.21 -3.04 12.10
CA HIS A 436 -33.65 -4.09 12.94
C HIS A 436 -32.21 -3.76 13.30
N SER A 437 -31.88 -3.91 14.58
CA SER A 437 -30.51 -3.94 15.06
C SER A 437 -30.15 -5.32 15.59
N TYR A 438 -28.88 -5.69 15.43
CA TYR A 438 -28.33 -6.95 15.87
C TYR A 438 -27.20 -6.69 16.87
N ASN A 439 -27.31 -7.28 18.05
CA ASN A 439 -26.20 -7.42 18.99
C ASN A 439 -25.54 -8.77 18.76
N LEU A 440 -24.29 -8.73 18.33
CA LEU A 440 -23.52 -9.90 17.99
C LEU A 440 -22.23 -9.89 18.80
N THR A 441 -21.69 -11.06 19.09
CA THR A 441 -20.37 -11.20 19.69
C THR A 441 -19.47 -11.93 18.72
N LEU A 442 -18.28 -11.40 18.50
CA LEU A 442 -17.23 -12.06 17.74
C LEU A 442 -16.24 -12.68 18.73
N LEU A 443 -16.11 -14.00 18.74
CA LEU A 443 -15.15 -14.73 19.55
C LEU A 443 -13.90 -15.08 18.74
N TRP A 444 -12.73 -14.89 19.33
CA TRP A 444 -11.43 -15.24 18.75
C TRP A 444 -10.81 -16.40 19.50
N LEU A 445 -10.68 -17.54 18.82
CA LEU A 445 -10.16 -18.77 19.39
C LEU A 445 -8.81 -19.11 18.79
N ASP A 446 -7.84 -19.40 19.66
CA ASP A 446 -6.51 -19.87 19.25
C ASP A 446 -6.55 -21.34 18.76
N PRO A 447 -5.42 -21.90 18.28
CA PRO A 447 -5.37 -23.27 17.80
C PRO A 447 -5.62 -24.33 18.88
N LEU A 448 -5.52 -23.96 20.17
CA LEU A 448 -5.84 -24.83 21.29
C LEU A 448 -7.34 -24.83 21.61
N GLY A 449 -8.12 -23.93 20.98
CA GLY A 449 -9.54 -23.73 21.22
C GLY A 449 -9.85 -22.84 22.43
N ARG A 450 -8.85 -22.10 22.92
CA ARG A 450 -9.01 -21.14 24.03
C ARG A 450 -9.52 -19.81 23.51
N LEU A 451 -10.39 -19.15 24.27
CA LEU A 451 -10.80 -17.77 23.99
C LEU A 451 -9.62 -16.84 24.27
N GLN A 452 -9.24 -16.05 23.26
CA GLN A 452 -8.17 -15.07 23.37
C GLN A 452 -8.70 -13.63 23.38
N ASP A 453 -9.78 -13.36 22.67
CA ASP A 453 -10.39 -12.04 22.63
C ASP A 453 -11.86 -12.16 22.21
N PHE A 454 -12.65 -11.13 22.47
CA PHE A 454 -14.00 -11.00 21.96
C PHE A 454 -14.34 -9.55 21.63
N ASN A 455 -15.22 -9.35 20.66
CA ASN A 455 -15.73 -8.03 20.32
C ASN A 455 -17.25 -8.05 20.29
N GLU A 456 -17.87 -7.11 20.99
CA GLU A 456 -19.29 -6.84 20.84
C GLU A 456 -19.52 -5.95 19.62
N LEU A 457 -20.42 -6.38 18.75
CA LEU A 457 -20.74 -5.72 17.49
C LEU A 457 -22.21 -5.33 17.49
N HIS A 458 -22.46 -4.05 17.30
CA HIS A 458 -23.79 -3.53 17.04
C HIS A 458 -23.95 -3.26 15.54
N VAL A 459 -24.88 -3.95 14.89
CA VAL A 459 -25.13 -3.80 13.46
C VAL A 459 -26.56 -3.36 13.23
N GLU A 460 -26.72 -2.20 12.61
CA GLU A 460 -28.01 -1.65 12.21
C GLU A 460 -28.29 -1.92 10.72
N GLU A 461 -29.55 -2.13 10.38
CA GLU A 461 -29.96 -2.21 8.98
C GLU A 461 -29.81 -0.85 8.27
N ALA A 462 -29.11 -0.87 7.13
CA ALA A 462 -28.91 0.30 6.28
C ALA A 462 -29.48 0.08 4.87
N GLN A 463 -29.76 1.18 4.17
CA GLN A 463 -30.22 1.16 2.77
C GLN A 463 -29.10 0.81 1.79
N ILE A 464 -27.86 1.06 2.16
CA ILE A 464 -26.66 0.80 1.37
C ILE A 464 -25.82 -0.28 2.03
N ASP A 465 -24.94 -0.90 1.26
CA ASP A 465 -23.96 -1.85 1.79
C ASP A 465 -23.02 -1.12 2.76
N VAL A 466 -22.84 -1.69 3.95
CA VAL A 466 -21.96 -1.15 4.99
C VAL A 466 -20.80 -2.11 5.21
N ILE A 467 -19.58 -1.58 5.12
CA ILE A 467 -18.36 -2.32 5.45
C ILE A 467 -18.06 -2.05 6.93
N ASN A 468 -18.01 -3.12 7.71
CA ASN A 468 -17.70 -3.11 9.12
C ASN A 468 -16.34 -3.75 9.34
N HIS A 469 -15.63 -3.31 10.37
CA HIS A 469 -14.39 -3.91 10.82
C HIS A 469 -14.30 -3.89 12.35
N SER A 470 -13.64 -4.89 12.91
CA SER A 470 -13.38 -4.99 14.34
C SER A 470 -11.95 -5.45 14.57
N LYS A 471 -11.22 -4.72 15.41
CA LYS A 471 -9.81 -5.00 15.74
C LYS A 471 -9.73 -5.82 17.01
N THR A 472 -8.72 -6.68 17.08
CA THR A 472 -8.43 -7.46 18.28
C THR A 472 -7.43 -6.78 19.20
N LEU A 473 -7.44 -7.16 20.48
CA LEU A 473 -6.44 -6.80 21.49
C LEU A 473 -5.70 -8.06 21.97
N LEU A 474 -4.93 -8.66 21.05
CA LEU A 474 -4.21 -9.91 21.31
C LEU A 474 -2.78 -9.66 21.81
N LYS A 475 -2.35 -10.44 22.80
CA LYS A 475 -0.96 -10.50 23.25
C LYS A 475 -0.13 -11.22 22.18
N ARG A 476 0.94 -10.57 21.74
CA ARG A 476 1.89 -11.11 20.76
C ARG A 476 3.12 -11.72 21.46
N PRO A 477 3.80 -12.70 20.84
CA PRO A 477 3.42 -13.38 19.60
C PRO A 477 2.14 -14.22 19.75
N LEU A 478 1.37 -14.34 18.67
CA LEU A 478 0.20 -15.21 18.56
C LEU A 478 0.63 -16.67 18.41
N THR A 479 -0.11 -17.61 18.99
CA THR A 479 0.13 -19.05 18.78
C THR A 479 0.06 -19.40 17.29
N PRO A 480 1.12 -19.94 16.66
CA PRO A 480 1.05 -20.42 15.28
C PRO A 480 0.07 -21.59 15.13
N GLY A 481 -0.67 -21.63 14.03
CA GLY A 481 -1.63 -22.68 13.72
C GLY A 481 -2.96 -22.16 13.21
N ILE A 482 -3.99 -23.01 13.30
CA ILE A 482 -5.31 -22.73 12.74
C ILE A 482 -6.18 -22.08 13.80
N TRP A 483 -6.40 -20.77 13.65
CA TRP A 483 -7.30 -20.00 14.49
C TRP A 483 -8.73 -20.10 14.00
N THR A 484 -9.68 -19.80 14.89
CA THR A 484 -11.10 -19.75 14.57
C THR A 484 -11.73 -18.46 15.07
N ALA A 485 -12.38 -17.71 14.17
CA ALA A 485 -13.27 -16.61 14.52
C ALA A 485 -14.73 -17.09 14.46
N LYS A 486 -15.53 -16.82 15.49
CA LYS A 486 -16.96 -17.20 15.54
C LYS A 486 -17.82 -15.97 15.80
N LEU A 487 -18.71 -15.64 14.88
CA LEU A 487 -19.74 -14.63 15.08
C LEU A 487 -20.98 -15.30 15.65
N ILE A 488 -21.33 -14.95 16.88
CA ILE A 488 -22.49 -15.48 17.61
C ILE A 488 -23.55 -14.41 17.81
N GLY A 489 -24.82 -14.83 17.76
CA GLY A 489 -25.96 -14.00 18.10
C GLY A 489 -26.85 -14.76 19.07
N ARG A 490 -27.02 -14.23 20.29
CA ARG A 490 -27.57 -14.97 21.44
C ARG A 490 -26.72 -16.21 21.73
N THR A 491 -27.21 -17.41 21.42
CA THR A 491 -26.52 -18.69 21.64
C THR A 491 -26.16 -19.42 20.34
N SER A 492 -26.45 -18.83 19.18
CA SER A 492 -26.28 -19.50 17.87
C SER A 492 -25.12 -18.91 17.09
N ILE A 493 -24.38 -19.76 16.37
CA ILE A 493 -23.31 -19.34 15.47
C ILE A 493 -23.90 -18.85 14.15
N TYR A 494 -23.65 -17.59 13.81
CA TYR A 494 -24.12 -16.94 12.58
C TYR A 494 -23.10 -17.08 11.46
N ALA A 495 -21.82 -17.02 11.80
CA ALA A 495 -20.70 -17.31 10.92
C ALA A 495 -19.51 -17.85 11.71
N GLN A 496 -18.71 -18.69 11.08
CA GLN A 496 -17.45 -19.18 11.60
C GLN A 496 -16.42 -19.12 10.49
N LEU A 497 -15.18 -18.78 10.82
CA LEU A 497 -14.07 -18.70 9.89
C LEU A 497 -12.83 -19.32 10.50
N LYS A 498 -12.17 -20.22 9.77
CA LYS A 498 -10.83 -20.69 10.11
C LYS A 498 -9.79 -19.98 9.25
N PHE A 499 -8.71 -19.54 9.87
CA PHE A 499 -7.59 -18.87 9.23
C PHE A 499 -6.26 -19.34 9.83
N LEU A 500 -5.17 -19.14 9.09
CA LEU A 500 -3.84 -19.59 9.49
C LEU A 500 -3.05 -18.42 10.06
N ILE A 501 -2.45 -18.63 11.24
CA ILE A 501 -1.25 -17.90 11.68
C ILE A 501 -0.06 -18.79 11.35
N ALA A 502 0.70 -18.42 10.31
CA ALA A 502 1.84 -19.20 9.88
C ALA A 502 2.99 -19.05 10.88
N PRO A 503 3.69 -20.16 11.26
CA PRO A 503 4.95 -20.04 11.98
C PRO A 503 5.98 -19.31 11.11
N LEU A 504 6.96 -18.66 11.72
CA LEU A 504 8.08 -18.04 11.02
C LEU A 504 9.25 -19.02 10.93
N ALA A 505 9.92 -19.04 9.77
CA ALA A 505 11.20 -19.72 9.56
C ALA A 505 12.39 -18.76 9.66
N TYR A 506 12.11 -17.46 9.65
CA TYR A 506 13.12 -16.39 9.61
C TYR A 506 12.86 -15.35 10.70
N GLU A 507 13.94 -14.72 11.15
CA GLU A 507 13.95 -13.54 12.01
C GLU A 507 14.99 -12.56 11.49
N ASN A 508 14.55 -11.34 11.17
CA ASN A 508 15.39 -10.28 10.60
C ASN A 508 16.15 -10.72 9.34
N GLY A 509 15.49 -11.52 8.48
CA GLY A 509 16.06 -12.04 7.24
C GLY A 509 16.98 -13.26 7.38
N ALA A 510 17.31 -13.67 8.60
CA ALA A 510 18.14 -14.85 8.88
C ALA A 510 17.26 -16.06 9.26
N PRO A 511 17.62 -17.29 8.88
CA PRO A 511 16.93 -18.49 9.36
C PRO A 511 16.96 -18.59 10.89
N LEU A 512 15.91 -19.17 11.46
CA LEU A 512 15.90 -19.51 12.88
C LEU A 512 16.84 -20.69 13.15
N GLU A 513 17.95 -20.42 13.84
CA GLU A 513 18.99 -21.43 14.13
C GLU A 513 18.98 -21.92 15.59
N THR A 514 18.28 -21.23 16.49
CA THR A 514 18.24 -21.60 17.92
C THR A 514 16.81 -21.80 18.41
N VAL A 515 16.64 -22.74 19.33
CA VAL A 515 15.34 -23.01 19.98
C VAL A 515 14.84 -21.76 20.71
N ALA A 516 15.74 -20.95 21.29
CA ALA A 516 15.36 -19.71 21.96
C ALA A 516 14.74 -18.69 20.99
N ALA A 517 15.35 -18.49 19.82
CA ALA A 517 14.80 -17.63 18.78
C ALA A 517 13.49 -18.18 18.21
N ALA A 518 13.42 -19.50 17.96
CA ALA A 518 12.20 -20.15 17.53
C ALA A 518 11.06 -19.99 18.52
N ARG A 519 11.31 -20.19 19.83
CA ARG A 519 10.32 -19.93 20.89
C ARG A 519 9.91 -18.47 20.97
N ALA A 520 10.84 -17.53 20.79
CA ALA A 520 10.54 -16.10 20.83
C ALA A 520 9.56 -15.69 19.71
N GLN A 521 9.68 -16.30 18.53
CA GLN A 521 8.80 -16.01 17.39
C GLN A 521 7.54 -16.88 17.35
N ASN A 522 7.64 -18.17 17.67
CA ASN A 522 6.60 -19.18 17.46
C ASN A 522 5.97 -19.72 18.77
N GLY A 523 6.42 -19.28 19.95
CA GLY A 523 6.00 -19.80 21.25
C GLY A 523 4.80 -19.11 21.92
N GLY A 524 3.97 -18.39 21.14
CA GLY A 524 2.92 -17.48 21.59
C GLY A 524 1.77 -18.05 22.41
N LEU A 525 2.01 -18.62 23.59
CA LEU A 525 1.01 -19.32 24.41
C LEU A 525 0.27 -18.47 25.44
N GLY A 526 0.64 -17.19 25.56
CA GLY A 526 0.02 -16.26 26.49
C GLY A 526 -1.49 -16.13 26.27
N LEU A 527 -2.25 -16.00 27.36
CA LEU A 527 -3.65 -15.55 27.28
C LEU A 527 -3.65 -14.03 27.14
N SER A 528 -4.53 -13.52 26.28
CA SER A 528 -4.69 -12.07 26.08
C SER A 528 -5.77 -11.48 26.98
N LEU A 529 -6.73 -12.29 27.41
CA LEU A 529 -7.76 -11.89 28.37
C LEU A 529 -7.18 -11.66 29.77
N PRO A 530 -7.74 -10.72 30.55
CA PRO A 530 -7.39 -10.52 31.96
C PRO A 530 -7.59 -11.79 32.80
N GLU A 531 -6.82 -11.94 33.88
CA GLU A 531 -6.91 -13.09 34.79
C GLU A 531 -8.25 -13.14 35.55
N ASP A 532 -8.89 -11.99 35.77
CA ASP A 532 -10.18 -11.82 36.42
C ASP A 532 -11.37 -11.91 35.45
N PHE A 533 -11.14 -12.23 34.17
CA PHE A 533 -12.22 -12.36 33.19
C PHE A 533 -13.09 -13.59 33.47
N GLU A 534 -14.37 -13.35 33.74
CA GLU A 534 -15.38 -14.41 33.88
C GLU A 534 -15.99 -14.78 32.53
N LEU A 535 -15.79 -16.02 32.10
CA LEU A 535 -16.31 -16.53 30.84
C LEU A 535 -17.84 -16.75 30.91
N PRO A 536 -18.64 -16.10 30.03
CA PRO A 536 -20.07 -16.35 29.96
C PRO A 536 -20.42 -17.81 29.68
N VAL A 537 -21.40 -18.35 30.40
CA VAL A 537 -21.79 -19.78 30.35
C VAL A 537 -22.21 -20.17 28.93
N GLU A 538 -22.93 -19.29 28.24
CA GLU A 538 -23.36 -19.49 26.86
C GLU A 538 -22.22 -19.63 25.85
N TRP A 539 -21.00 -19.19 26.17
CA TRP A 539 -19.84 -19.28 25.28
C TRP A 539 -19.03 -20.57 25.52
N GLN A 540 -19.18 -21.22 26.68
CA GLN A 540 -18.44 -22.43 27.04
C GLN A 540 -18.64 -23.56 26.02
N GLN A 541 -19.87 -23.71 25.50
CA GLN A 541 -20.20 -24.68 24.44
C GLN A 541 -19.43 -24.46 23.12
N HIS A 542 -18.76 -23.31 22.96
CA HIS A 542 -18.00 -22.97 21.77
C HIS A 542 -16.49 -23.13 21.95
N LEU A 543 -16.03 -23.47 23.16
CA LEU A 543 -14.61 -23.68 23.49
C LEU A 543 -14.28 -25.17 23.57
N HIS A 544 -12.99 -25.49 23.59
CA HIS A 544 -12.51 -26.83 23.87
C HIS A 544 -12.53 -27.14 25.37
N THR A 545 -12.54 -28.42 25.73
CA THR A 545 -12.45 -28.85 27.13
C THR A 545 -11.01 -28.70 27.66
N ASP A 546 -10.84 -28.63 28.98
CA ASP A 546 -9.51 -28.50 29.59
C ASP A 546 -8.56 -29.65 29.21
N SER A 547 -9.11 -30.86 29.04
CA SER A 547 -8.34 -32.03 28.59
C SER A 547 -7.81 -31.85 27.16
N ASP A 548 -8.67 -31.38 26.25
CA ASP A 548 -8.29 -31.08 24.86
C ASP A 548 -7.20 -29.98 24.82
N VAL A 549 -7.41 -28.92 25.61
CA VAL A 549 -6.47 -27.79 25.70
C VAL A 549 -5.11 -28.26 26.24
N PHE A 550 -5.08 -29.11 27.25
CA PHE A 550 -3.83 -29.64 27.81
C PHE A 550 -3.04 -30.44 26.76
N ALA A 551 -3.69 -31.34 26.04
CA ALA A 551 -3.05 -32.13 24.98
C ALA A 551 -2.50 -31.23 23.85
N LEU A 552 -3.31 -30.29 23.35
CA LEU A 552 -2.91 -29.36 22.30
C LEU A 552 -1.80 -28.40 22.75
N ARG A 553 -1.74 -28.06 24.04
CA ARG A 553 -0.67 -27.23 24.60
C ARG A 553 0.69 -27.92 24.55
N GLN A 554 0.76 -29.22 24.84
CA GLN A 554 2.02 -29.97 24.74
C GLN A 554 2.50 -30.05 23.30
N GLU A 555 1.58 -30.27 22.34
CA GLU A 555 1.92 -30.22 20.91
C GLU A 555 2.41 -28.83 20.50
N ALA A 556 1.76 -27.76 20.96
CA ALA A 556 2.16 -26.39 20.64
C ALA A 556 3.55 -26.04 21.19
N LEU A 557 3.88 -26.49 22.40
CA LEU A 557 5.22 -26.32 23.00
C LEU A 557 6.28 -27.06 22.18
N ALA A 558 6.03 -28.32 21.82
CA ALA A 558 6.96 -29.08 20.98
C ALA A 558 7.14 -28.43 19.60
N ASN A 559 6.06 -27.93 19.00
CA ASN A 559 6.10 -27.24 17.71
C ASN A 559 6.91 -25.92 17.76
N ALA A 560 6.93 -25.24 18.91
CA ALA A 560 7.68 -23.98 19.09
C ALA A 560 9.20 -24.18 19.13
N ASP A 561 9.65 -25.42 19.35
CA ASP A 561 11.06 -25.79 19.45
C ASP A 561 11.65 -26.27 18.11
N LEU A 562 10.81 -26.45 17.10
CA LEU A 562 11.22 -26.98 15.81
C LEU A 562 12.17 -26.02 15.09
N LEU A 563 13.18 -26.59 14.44
CA LEU A 563 14.16 -25.89 13.62
C LEU A 563 14.34 -26.60 12.27
N GLY A 564 14.97 -25.91 11.33
CA GLY A 564 15.39 -26.49 10.05
C GLY A 564 14.27 -27.23 9.30
N GLN A 565 14.56 -28.47 8.88
CA GLN A 565 13.66 -29.25 8.05
C GLN A 565 12.34 -29.62 8.76
N GLU A 566 12.37 -29.86 10.07
CA GLU A 566 11.15 -30.19 10.83
C GLU A 566 10.21 -28.99 10.91
N LEU A 567 10.76 -27.79 11.16
CA LEU A 567 10.01 -26.54 11.12
C LEU A 567 9.43 -26.28 9.73
N HIS A 568 10.22 -26.46 8.67
CA HIS A 568 9.75 -26.33 7.29
C HIS A 568 8.61 -27.29 6.96
N SER A 569 8.72 -28.56 7.38
CA SER A 569 7.67 -29.56 7.21
C SER A 569 6.37 -29.16 7.91
N ARG A 570 6.47 -28.62 9.14
CA ARG A 570 5.30 -28.11 9.88
C ARG A 570 4.66 -26.92 9.17
N ILE A 571 5.47 -25.97 8.69
CA ILE A 571 4.99 -24.82 7.92
C ILE A 571 4.28 -25.31 6.65
N ASP A 572 4.88 -26.23 5.91
CA ASP A 572 4.33 -26.79 4.67
C ASP A 572 2.97 -27.46 4.89
N GLY A 573 2.85 -28.26 5.96
CA GLY A 573 1.58 -28.90 6.33
C GLY A 573 0.46 -27.92 6.71
N LEU A 574 0.82 -26.73 7.22
CA LEU A 574 -0.14 -25.68 7.54
C LEU A 574 -0.48 -24.81 6.31
N VAL A 575 0.53 -24.30 5.61
CA VAL A 575 0.38 -23.43 4.43
C VAL A 575 -0.42 -24.14 3.34
N GLY A 576 -0.15 -25.41 3.06
CA GLY A 576 -0.87 -26.19 2.03
C GLY A 576 -2.39 -26.30 2.27
N LYS A 577 -2.88 -26.04 3.48
CA LYS A 577 -4.32 -26.05 3.81
C LYS A 577 -5.03 -24.72 3.50
N PHE A 578 -4.29 -23.62 3.42
CA PHE A 578 -4.83 -22.25 3.30
C PHE A 578 -4.42 -21.53 2.02
N PHE A 579 -3.52 -22.11 1.25
CA PHE A 579 -3.05 -21.54 -0.01
C PHE A 579 -3.17 -22.59 -1.12
N GLN A 580 -3.98 -22.28 -2.13
CA GLN A 580 -4.22 -23.17 -3.26
C GLN A 580 -3.33 -22.78 -4.44
N LEU A 581 -2.48 -23.70 -4.87
CA LEU A 581 -1.78 -23.60 -6.14
C LEU A 581 -2.80 -23.76 -7.29
N ARG A 582 -2.71 -22.90 -8.30
CA ARG A 582 -3.62 -22.86 -9.44
C ARG A 582 -2.86 -23.25 -10.70
N GLU A 583 -2.68 -22.31 -11.63
CA GLU A 583 -1.93 -22.51 -12.87
C GLU A 583 -0.43 -22.25 -12.64
N THR A 584 0.39 -22.98 -13.39
CA THR A 584 1.84 -22.84 -13.40
C THR A 584 2.33 -22.67 -14.84
N CYS A 585 3.35 -21.84 -15.03
CA CYS A 585 4.01 -21.61 -16.32
C CYS A 585 5.53 -21.69 -16.15
N ILE A 586 6.22 -21.82 -17.28
CA ILE A 586 7.69 -21.81 -17.34
C ILE A 586 8.18 -20.53 -18.03
N VAL A 587 9.21 -19.88 -17.47
CA VAL A 587 9.71 -18.60 -18.01
C VAL A 587 10.45 -18.80 -19.33
N SER A 588 11.35 -19.78 -19.35
CA SER A 588 12.11 -20.17 -20.53
C SER A 588 12.44 -21.66 -20.47
N GLY A 589 12.42 -22.35 -21.62
CA GLY A 589 12.66 -23.80 -21.69
C GLY A 589 11.55 -24.55 -22.42
N ILE A 590 11.36 -24.23 -23.70
CA ILE A 590 10.52 -25.02 -24.60
C ILE A 590 11.15 -26.43 -24.65
N ASN A 591 10.38 -27.48 -24.36
CA ASN A 591 10.74 -28.92 -24.32
C ASN A 591 11.18 -29.55 -22.98
N VAL A 592 11.10 -28.87 -21.83
CA VAL A 592 11.53 -29.48 -20.54
C VAL A 592 10.38 -30.14 -19.75
N LEU A 593 9.20 -29.51 -19.75
CA LEU A 593 7.95 -30.03 -19.18
C LEU A 593 6.88 -29.81 -20.25
N GLN A 594 6.60 -30.83 -21.07
CA GLN A 594 5.84 -30.68 -22.33
C GLN A 594 4.43 -30.09 -22.18
N ASP A 595 3.85 -30.10 -20.97
CA ASP A 595 2.48 -29.65 -20.71
C ASP A 595 2.38 -28.24 -20.12
N LEU A 596 3.49 -27.53 -19.88
CA LEU A 596 3.45 -26.19 -19.27
C LEU A 596 3.56 -25.06 -20.30
N PRO A 597 2.65 -24.07 -20.29
CA PRO A 597 2.74 -22.91 -21.16
C PRO A 597 3.92 -22.02 -20.78
N LEU A 598 4.44 -21.26 -21.74
CA LEU A 598 5.38 -20.19 -21.46
C LEU A 598 4.67 -19.06 -20.71
N CYS A 599 5.31 -18.52 -19.68
CA CYS A 599 4.73 -17.48 -18.84
C CYS A 599 4.28 -16.24 -19.64
N ARG A 600 5.09 -15.82 -20.62
CA ARG A 600 4.78 -14.69 -21.51
C ARG A 600 3.52 -14.85 -22.36
N ASP A 601 3.10 -16.09 -22.61
CA ASP A 601 1.94 -16.43 -23.45
C ASP A 601 0.65 -16.61 -22.63
N THR A 602 0.74 -16.50 -21.29
CA THR A 602 -0.42 -16.57 -20.41
C THR A 602 -1.08 -15.20 -20.21
N ALA A 603 -2.33 -15.19 -19.72
CA ALA A 603 -3.06 -13.96 -19.41
C ALA A 603 -2.90 -13.48 -17.94
N TRP A 604 -2.16 -14.23 -17.11
CA TRP A 604 -2.11 -14.01 -15.66
C TRP A 604 -0.70 -13.86 -15.11
N SER A 605 0.32 -14.34 -15.81
CA SER A 605 1.71 -14.26 -15.35
C SER A 605 2.18 -12.82 -15.22
N SER A 606 3.10 -12.55 -14.31
CA SER A 606 3.79 -11.26 -14.25
C SER A 606 4.65 -11.02 -15.50
N LEU A 607 5.01 -12.06 -16.23
CA LEU A 607 5.80 -11.98 -17.46
C LEU A 607 4.93 -11.91 -18.72
N ALA A 608 3.61 -11.97 -18.57
CA ALA A 608 2.67 -11.76 -19.66
C ALA A 608 2.80 -10.34 -20.22
N MET A 609 2.47 -10.18 -21.51
CA MET A 609 2.46 -8.87 -22.16
C MET A 609 1.56 -7.87 -21.42
N ASP A 610 2.08 -6.66 -21.20
CA ASP A 610 1.36 -5.58 -20.55
C ASP A 610 1.60 -4.22 -21.25
N PRO A 611 1.03 -4.01 -22.45
CA PRO A 611 1.35 -2.86 -23.31
C PRO A 611 1.07 -1.48 -22.68
N LYS A 612 0.13 -1.41 -21.72
CA LYS A 612 -0.20 -0.17 -21.01
C LYS A 612 0.92 0.31 -20.08
N SER A 613 1.78 -0.59 -19.60
CA SER A 613 2.93 -0.26 -18.75
C SER A 613 4.30 -0.57 -19.38
N ASP A 614 4.34 -0.94 -20.66
CA ASP A 614 5.58 -1.28 -21.37
C ASP A 614 6.37 -0.03 -21.76
N MET A 615 7.39 0.34 -21.00
CA MET A 615 8.24 1.51 -21.34
C MET A 615 9.01 1.31 -22.65
N ASP A 616 9.44 0.10 -22.98
CA ASP A 616 10.30 -0.17 -24.15
C ASP A 616 9.57 0.08 -25.47
N ALA A 617 8.23 0.04 -25.47
CA ALA A 617 7.42 0.46 -26.62
C ALA A 617 7.61 1.94 -27.02
N LEU A 618 8.11 2.79 -26.13
CA LEU A 618 8.45 4.19 -26.45
C LEU A 618 9.73 4.32 -27.29
N LEU A 619 10.63 3.34 -27.23
CA LEU A 619 11.91 3.35 -27.97
C LEU A 619 11.75 2.94 -29.45
N LYS A 620 10.60 2.36 -29.80
CA LYS A 620 10.28 1.90 -31.16
C LYS A 620 9.63 2.98 -32.03
N ARG A 621 9.33 4.13 -31.44
CA ARG A 621 8.77 5.32 -32.10
C ARG A 621 9.89 6.31 -32.34
#